data_AF-A0A099ZCJ4-F1
#
_entry.id   AF-A0A099ZCJ4-F1
#
_cell.length_a   1.000
_cell.length_b   1.000
_cell.length_c   1.000
_cell.angle_alpha   90.00
_cell.angle_beta   90.00
_cell.angle_gamma   90.00
#
_symmetry.space_group_name_H-M   'P 1'
#
loop_
_entity.id
_entity.type
_entity.pdbx_description
1 polymer ?
#
loop_
_entity_poly.entity_id
_entity_poly.type
_entity_poly.pdbx_seq_one_letter_code
_entity_poly.pdbx_strand_id
1 'polypeptide(L)'
;NVALIAETPQDSLECTVGQSVLLPVSYKFNSSSRFPLSIQWTFSNSSDLFISCTVQNCSLSADRAPRNCSANCFPTPTYQDRVVLFPENASLLLKDVQLSDSGVYSV
;
A
#
# COMPACT_ATOMS: atom_id res chain seq x y z
N ASN A 1 17.85 -8.75 11.21
CA ASN A 1 17.85 -9.00 9.75
C ASN A 1 16.52 -8.54 9.18
N VAL A 2 16.41 -7.28 8.77
CA VAL A 2 15.20 -6.77 8.11
C VAL A 2 15.34 -7.06 6.62
N ALA A 3 14.43 -7.88 6.07
CA ALA A 3 14.50 -8.40 4.70
C ALA A 3 13.87 -7.45 3.65
N LEU A 4 13.25 -6.35 4.09
CA LEU A 4 12.47 -5.40 3.30
C LEU A 4 12.92 -3.97 3.64
N ILE A 5 13.00 -3.11 2.64
CA ILE A 5 13.20 -1.67 2.79
C ILE A 5 11.97 -1.00 2.18
N ALA A 6 11.26 -0.19 2.95
CA ALA A 6 10.13 0.61 2.49
C ALA A 6 10.44 2.09 2.66
N GLU A 7 10.04 2.90 1.69
CA GLU A 7 10.30 4.33 1.63
C GLU A 7 9.00 5.06 1.21
N THR A 8 8.65 6.12 1.96
CA THR A 8 7.56 7.04 1.65
C THR A 8 8.16 8.34 1.11
N PRO A 9 7.89 8.73 -0.15
CA PRO A 9 8.51 9.92 -0.74
C PRO A 9 7.89 11.24 -0.24
N GLN A 10 6.75 11.19 0.45
CA GLN A 10 6.03 12.37 0.92
C GLN A 10 5.47 12.12 2.32
N ASP A 11 5.68 13.11 3.21
CA ASP A 11 5.20 13.05 4.60
C ASP A 11 3.76 13.54 4.74
N SER A 12 3.26 14.33 3.78
CA SER A 12 1.90 14.83 3.73
C SER A 12 1.39 14.99 2.30
N LEU A 13 0.06 14.91 2.15
CA LEU A 13 -0.66 15.00 0.89
C LEU A 13 -1.91 15.85 1.09
N GLU A 14 -2.10 16.85 0.23
CA GLU A 14 -3.35 17.62 0.18
C GLU A 14 -4.25 17.09 -0.93
N CYS A 15 -5.53 16.90 -0.61
CA CYS A 15 -6.50 16.26 -1.50
C CYS A 15 -7.81 17.05 -1.51
N THR A 16 -8.52 17.03 -2.64
CA THR A 16 -9.87 17.58 -2.73
C THR A 16 -10.90 16.46 -2.58
N VAL A 17 -11.96 16.73 -1.82
CA VAL A 17 -13.10 15.80 -1.67
C VAL A 17 -13.67 15.42 -3.03
N GLY A 18 -13.98 14.14 -3.21
CA GLY A 18 -14.48 13.55 -4.46
C GLY A 18 -13.40 13.19 -5.49
N GLN A 19 -12.16 13.65 -5.31
CA GLN A 19 -11.05 13.26 -6.18
C GLN A 19 -10.42 11.94 -5.74
N SER A 20 -9.52 11.41 -6.57
CA SER A 20 -8.66 10.29 -6.18
C SER A 20 -7.28 10.80 -5.75
N VAL A 21 -6.73 10.23 -4.70
CA VAL A 21 -5.35 10.47 -4.25
C VAL A 21 -4.56 9.17 -4.30
N LEU A 22 -3.29 9.27 -4.70
CA LEU A 22 -2.32 8.20 -4.56
C LEU A 22 -1.53 8.43 -3.27
N LEU A 23 -1.53 7.45 -2.37
CA LEU A 23 -0.62 7.36 -1.23
C LEU A 23 0.65 6.64 -1.71
N PRO A 24 1.75 7.35 -1.99
CA PRO A 24 2.92 6.78 -2.62
C PRO A 24 3.79 6.06 -1.59
N VAL A 25 4.19 4.85 -1.94
CA VAL A 25 5.17 4.04 -1.21
C VAL A 25 6.05 3.37 -2.26
N SER A 26 7.28 3.06 -1.87
CA SER A 26 8.11 2.11 -2.60
C SER A 26 8.69 1.11 -1.63
N TYR A 27 8.91 -0.12 -2.10
CA TYR A 27 9.65 -1.10 -1.31
C TYR A 27 10.53 -1.98 -2.19
N LYS A 28 11.60 -2.50 -1.60
CA LYS A 28 12.52 -3.45 -2.22
C LYS A 28 13.00 -4.48 -1.20
N PHE A 29 13.43 -5.63 -1.69
CA PHE A 29 14.03 -6.63 -0.82
C PHE A 29 15.51 -6.34 -0.62
N ASN A 30 16.01 -6.48 0.61
CA ASN A 30 17.44 -6.31 0.90
C ASN A 30 18.25 -7.58 0.62
N SER A 31 17.62 -8.75 0.71
CA SER A 31 18.25 -10.05 0.44
C SER A 31 17.35 -10.93 -0.42
N SER A 32 16.91 -12.09 0.09
CA SER A 32 16.00 -13.01 -0.62
C SER A 32 14.55 -12.55 -0.47
N SER A 33 13.78 -12.56 -1.55
CA SER A 33 12.34 -12.33 -1.48
C SER A 33 11.65 -13.43 -0.66
N ARG A 34 10.72 -13.02 0.20
CA ARG A 34 9.81 -13.93 0.90
C ARG A 34 8.40 -13.60 0.46
N PHE A 35 7.97 -14.24 -0.63
CA PHE A 35 6.56 -14.29 -1.02
C PHE A 35 5.94 -15.58 -0.48
N PRO A 36 4.67 -15.57 -0.07
CA PRO A 36 3.76 -14.43 -0.10
C PRO A 36 4.12 -13.34 0.92
N LEU A 37 3.94 -12.07 0.54
CA LEU A 37 4.16 -10.90 1.37
C LEU A 37 2.79 -10.33 1.78
N SER A 38 2.58 -10.12 3.07
CA SER A 38 1.39 -9.43 3.57
C SER A 38 1.64 -7.93 3.60
N ILE A 39 0.78 -7.15 2.95
CA ILE A 39 0.80 -5.68 2.97
C ILE A 39 -0.51 -5.22 3.62
N GLN A 40 -0.41 -4.40 4.66
CA GLN A 40 -1.56 -3.90 5.40
C GLN A 40 -1.48 -2.40 5.52
N TRP A 41 -2.48 -1.70 5.01
CA TRP A 41 -2.63 -0.28 5.28
C TRP A 41 -3.54 -0.10 6.49
N THR A 42 -3.13 0.74 7.42
CA THR A 42 -3.90 1.07 8.64
C THR A 42 -3.94 2.56 8.88
N PHE A 43 -4.93 3.03 9.63
CA PHE A 43 -4.88 4.36 10.23
C PHE A 43 -3.95 4.32 11.46
N SER A 44 -2.90 5.13 11.47
CA SER A 44 -1.86 5.07 12.51
C SER A 44 -2.40 5.32 13.92
N ASN A 45 -3.45 6.15 14.04
CA ASN A 45 -4.00 6.56 15.33
C ASN A 45 -4.85 5.48 16.00
N SER A 46 -5.57 4.67 15.21
CA SER A 46 -6.47 3.63 15.73
C SER A 46 -6.00 2.20 15.44
N SER A 47 -4.99 2.04 14.59
CA SER A 47 -4.63 0.75 13.96
C SER A 47 -5.80 0.09 13.23
N ASP A 48 -6.84 0.86 12.87
CA ASP A 48 -7.96 0.34 12.11
C ASP A 48 -7.48 -0.07 10.73
N LEU A 49 -7.83 -1.30 10.35
CA LEU A 49 -7.46 -1.85 9.06
C LEU A 49 -8.18 -1.10 7.94
N PHE A 50 -7.41 -0.64 6.96
CA PHE A 50 -7.92 -0.01 5.76
C PHE A 50 -8.11 -1.06 4.65
N ILE A 51 -7.02 -1.78 4.36
CA ILE A 51 -6.98 -2.87 3.40
C ILE A 51 -5.85 -3.84 3.79
N SER A 52 -6.11 -5.14 3.65
CA SER A 52 -5.09 -6.18 3.78
C SER A 52 -4.94 -6.90 2.46
N CYS A 53 -3.71 -7.02 1.95
CA CYS A 53 -3.41 -7.72 0.71
C CYS A 53 -2.32 -8.76 0.90
N THR A 54 -2.47 -9.90 0.23
CA THR A 54 -1.41 -10.90 0.08
C THR A 54 -0.83 -10.80 -1.32
N VAL A 55 0.43 -10.38 -1.41
CA VAL A 55 1.19 -10.25 -2.66
C VAL A 55 2.01 -11.51 -2.90
N GLN A 56 1.95 -12.04 -4.12
CA GLN A 56 2.60 -13.29 -4.50
C GLN A 56 2.93 -13.32 -5.99
N ASN A 57 3.71 -14.32 -6.41
CA ASN A 57 4.10 -14.56 -7.81
C ASN A 57 4.82 -13.37 -8.48
N CYS A 58 5.57 -12.58 -7.71
CA CYS A 58 6.38 -11.50 -8.27
C CYS A 58 7.70 -12.00 -8.87
N SER A 59 8.16 -11.34 -9.92
CA SER A 59 9.57 -11.30 -10.29
C SER A 59 10.27 -10.14 -9.57
N LEU A 60 11.61 -10.11 -9.59
CA LEU A 60 12.41 -9.01 -9.04
C LEU A 60 13.25 -8.37 -10.14
N SER A 61 13.33 -7.03 -10.16
CA SER A 61 14.31 -6.31 -10.98
C SER A 61 15.72 -6.35 -10.35
N ALA A 62 16.73 -5.84 -11.08
CA ALA A 62 18.12 -5.84 -10.63
C ALA A 62 18.35 -5.05 -9.31
N ASP A 63 17.53 -4.03 -9.07
CA ASP A 63 17.46 -3.24 -7.83
C ASP A 63 16.64 -3.93 -6.71
N ARG A 64 16.17 -5.15 -6.96
CA ARG A 64 15.35 -5.97 -6.06
C ARG A 64 13.96 -5.39 -5.77
N ALA A 65 13.47 -4.48 -6.61
CA ALA A 65 12.07 -4.06 -6.58
C ALA A 65 11.17 -5.17 -7.18
N PRO A 66 9.98 -5.42 -6.61
CA PRO A 66 9.03 -6.38 -7.16
C PRO A 66 8.47 -5.93 -8.51
N ARG A 67 8.21 -6.90 -9.39
CA ARG A 67 7.60 -6.73 -10.72
C ARG A 67 6.63 -7.86 -11.01
N ASN A 68 5.67 -7.62 -11.90
CA ASN A 68 4.71 -8.62 -12.39
C ASN A 68 4.05 -9.40 -11.25
N CYS A 69 3.61 -8.69 -10.21
CA CYS A 69 3.04 -9.29 -9.02
C CYS A 69 1.56 -9.64 -9.21
N SER A 70 1.09 -10.62 -8.47
CA SER A 70 -0.33 -10.84 -8.22
C SER A 70 -0.67 -10.50 -6.77
N ALA A 71 -1.85 -9.94 -6.53
CA ALA A 71 -2.31 -9.61 -5.20
C ALA A 71 -3.75 -10.03 -4.99
N ASN A 72 -4.03 -10.61 -3.83
CA ASN A 72 -5.38 -10.81 -3.35
C ASN A 72 -5.64 -9.84 -2.20
N CYS A 73 -6.65 -9.00 -2.34
CA CYS A 73 -6.87 -7.85 -1.46
C CYS A 73 -8.26 -7.89 -0.83
N PHE A 74 -8.32 -7.52 0.44
CA PHE A 74 -9.53 -7.47 1.26
C PHE A 74 -9.63 -6.08 1.92
N PRO A 75 -10.23 -5.09 1.24
CA PRO A 75 -10.60 -3.82 1.84
C PRO A 75 -11.63 -4.00 2.96
N THR A 76 -11.66 -3.10 3.94
CA THR A 76 -12.80 -3.06 4.85
C THR A 76 -14.05 -2.54 4.14
N PRO A 77 -15.28 -2.86 4.63
CA PRO A 77 -16.52 -2.55 3.93
C PRO A 77 -16.68 -1.07 3.52
N THR A 78 -16.20 -0.14 4.34
CA THR A 78 -16.23 1.31 4.06
C THR A 78 -15.43 1.70 2.83
N TYR A 79 -14.34 0.99 2.55
CA TYR A 79 -13.41 1.30 1.46
C TYR A 79 -13.54 0.34 0.28
N GLN A 80 -14.51 -0.57 0.34
CA GLN A 80 -14.84 -1.46 -0.78
C GLN A 80 -15.03 -0.62 -2.05
N ASP A 81 -14.36 -1.03 -3.13
CA ASP A 81 -14.34 -0.39 -4.45
C ASP A 81 -13.71 1.02 -4.54
N ARG A 82 -13.39 1.63 -3.39
CA ARG A 82 -12.69 2.93 -3.31
C ARG A 82 -11.18 2.80 -3.26
N VAL A 83 -10.63 1.63 -2.93
CA VAL A 83 -9.19 1.43 -2.81
C VAL A 83 -8.63 0.48 -3.86
N VAL A 84 -7.43 0.80 -4.35
CA VAL A 84 -6.66 -0.06 -5.26
C VAL A 84 -5.21 -0.10 -4.77
N LEU A 85 -4.70 -1.29 -4.45
CA LEU A 85 -3.29 -1.48 -4.13
C LEU A 85 -2.48 -1.74 -5.41
N PHE A 86 -1.31 -1.10 -5.52
CA PHE A 86 -0.28 -1.43 -6.50
C PHE A 86 0.78 -2.34 -5.85
N PRO A 87 0.77 -3.65 -6.12
CA PRO A 87 1.59 -4.60 -5.36
C PRO A 87 3.11 -4.45 -5.58
N GLU A 88 3.53 -3.88 -6.70
CA GLU A 88 4.95 -3.66 -7.03
C GLU A 88 5.63 -2.62 -6.13
N ASN A 89 4.87 -1.72 -5.52
CA ASN A 89 5.42 -0.64 -4.71
C ASN A 89 4.65 -0.39 -3.41
N ALA A 90 3.59 -1.15 -3.15
CA ALA A 90 2.69 -1.01 -2.00
C ALA A 90 1.90 0.32 -1.97
N SER A 91 1.99 1.14 -3.02
CA SER A 91 1.22 2.38 -3.12
C SER A 91 -0.27 2.07 -3.16
N LEU A 92 -1.07 3.00 -2.64
CA LEU A 92 -2.51 2.84 -2.54
C LEU A 92 -3.22 4.00 -3.22
N LEU A 93 -4.08 3.71 -4.19
CA LEU A 93 -5.01 4.70 -4.73
C LEU A 93 -6.28 4.68 -3.88
N LEU A 94 -6.63 5.82 -3.30
CA LEU A 94 -7.92 6.07 -2.65
C LEU A 94 -8.76 6.95 -3.57
N LYS A 95 -9.88 6.43 -4.04
CA LYS A 95 -10.85 7.13 -4.91
C LYS A 95 -11.92 7.80 -4.08
N ASP A 96 -12.59 8.80 -4.67
CA ASP A 96 -13.74 9.49 -4.08
C ASP A 96 -13.48 9.95 -2.63
N VAL A 97 -12.34 10.61 -2.40
CA VAL A 97 -11.87 11.01 -1.06
C VAL A 97 -12.95 11.78 -0.32
N GLN A 98 -13.15 11.46 0.96
CA GLN A 98 -14.11 12.09 1.85
C GLN A 98 -13.37 12.78 3.00
N LEU A 99 -14.01 13.74 3.67
CA LEU A 99 -13.40 14.44 4.82
C LEU A 99 -12.97 13.46 5.93
N SER A 100 -13.74 12.39 6.15
CA SER A 100 -13.46 11.33 7.12
C SER A 100 -12.22 10.51 6.81
N ASP A 101 -11.71 10.57 5.57
CA ASP A 101 -10.49 9.86 5.18
C ASP A 101 -9.23 10.63 5.62
N SER A 102 -9.37 11.86 6.09
CA SER A 102 -8.22 12.65 6.54
C SER A 102 -7.58 11.98 7.77
N GLY A 103 -6.28 11.73 7.70
CA GLY A 103 -5.56 11.12 8.81
C GLY A 103 -4.13 10.73 8.47
N VAL A 104 -3.50 10.03 9.41
CA VAL A 104 -2.17 9.44 9.23
C VAL A 104 -2.35 7.97 8.89
N TYR A 105 -1.65 7.53 7.86
CA TYR A 105 -1.68 6.17 7.36
C TYR A 105 -0.33 5.47 7.61
N SER A 106 -0.38 4.16 7.86
CA SER A 106 0.82 3.31 7.99
C SER A 106 0.71 2.07 7.12
N VAL A 107 1.85 1.52 6.74
CA VAL A 107 2.01 0.33 5.89
C VAL A 107 3.22 -0.51 6.30
#